data_AF-A0A177W8J2-F1
#
_entry.id   AF-A0A177W8J2-F1
#
_cell.length_a   1.000
_cell.length_b   1.000
_cell.length_c   1.000
_cell.angle_alpha   90.00
_cell.angle_beta   90.00
_cell.angle_gamma   90.00
#
_symmetry.space_group_name_H-M   'P 1'
#
loop_
_entity.id
_entity.type
_entity.pdbx_description
1 polymer ?
#
loop_
_entity_poly.entity_id
_entity_poly.type
_entity_poly.pdbx_seq_one_letter_code
_entity_poly.pdbx_strand_id
1 'polypeptide(L)'
;MASMRDAMKRLEIIYTECAPEAIEEKNTDASLDEFSRIRKKLHADVKSVRQALKERQDVMRGGCTTTESAEASYKIRVMIKTLKEQTARMQEIVDKEGRKKRPKDPALVAEHKEILELCKQHVDECENLEKRRQADGYAADRIELFSGGGNNTNGGDGVSGAGHGDNDDHNDPFTHSDLPDIDVEEDLKAIKNRNKDINQDLENIGVGVAKLKEIALDMGQELENQNQNLDNLDHKVEGALDHVDNINITMKKTLDGVMKGDKFMVNCILLCVVLALVAFISTQFMH
;
A
#
# COMPACT_ATOMS: atom_id res chain seq x y z
N MET A 1 -31.32 -13.08 -27.47
CA MET A 1 -31.27 -11.61 -27.31
C MET A 1 -30.22 -11.29 -26.26
N ALA A 2 -29.13 -10.63 -26.62
CA ALA A 2 -28.13 -10.22 -25.64
C ALA A 2 -28.79 -9.29 -24.62
N SER A 3 -28.69 -9.64 -23.34
CA SER A 3 -29.24 -8.85 -22.25
C SER A 3 -28.54 -7.49 -22.21
N MET A 4 -29.26 -6.41 -21.91
CA MET A 4 -28.71 -5.05 -21.80
C MET A 4 -27.45 -4.99 -20.90
N ARG A 5 -27.37 -5.86 -19.90
CA ARG A 5 -26.20 -6.03 -19.03
C ARG A 5 -24.95 -6.58 -19.76
N ASP A 6 -25.12 -7.48 -20.72
CA ASP A 6 -24.02 -7.99 -21.55
C ASP A 6 -23.51 -6.93 -22.53
N ALA A 7 -24.42 -6.12 -23.08
CA ALA A 7 -24.05 -4.99 -23.92
C ALA A 7 -23.30 -3.92 -23.12
N MET A 8 -23.73 -3.62 -21.88
CA MET A 8 -23.03 -2.71 -20.98
C MET A 8 -21.63 -3.23 -20.59
N LYS A 9 -21.50 -4.52 -20.24
CA LYS A 9 -20.19 -5.10 -19.93
C LYS A 9 -19.23 -5.06 -21.11
N ARG A 10 -19.72 -5.33 -22.33
CA ARG A 10 -18.88 -5.23 -23.53
C ARG A 10 -18.48 -3.79 -23.83
N LEU A 11 -19.38 -2.83 -23.62
CA LEU A 11 -19.05 -1.40 -23.70
C LEU A 11 -18.02 -0.97 -22.66
N GLU A 12 -18.11 -1.50 -21.43
CA GLU A 12 -17.16 -1.25 -20.36
C GLU A 12 -15.77 -1.82 -20.67
N ILE A 13 -15.71 -3.03 -21.27
CA ILE A 13 -14.47 -3.64 -21.75
C ILE A 13 -13.85 -2.83 -22.91
N ILE A 14 -14.67 -2.37 -23.85
CA ILE A 14 -14.19 -1.53 -24.96
C ILE A 14 -13.73 -0.16 -24.45
N TYR A 15 -14.45 0.45 -23.52
CA TYR A 15 -14.05 1.70 -22.88
C TYR A 15 -12.75 1.54 -22.09
N THR A 16 -12.54 0.37 -21.47
CA THR A 16 -11.30 0.09 -20.73
C THR A 16 -10.09 -0.15 -21.61
N GLU A 17 -10.26 -0.76 -22.78
CA GLU A 17 -9.16 -0.93 -23.74
C GLU A 17 -8.90 0.32 -24.60
N CYS A 18 -9.92 1.15 -24.87
CA CYS A 18 -9.78 2.35 -25.70
C CYS A 18 -9.37 3.61 -24.93
N ALA A 19 -9.46 3.64 -23.60
CA ALA A 19 -9.07 4.79 -22.78
C ALA A 19 -8.21 4.38 -21.56
N PRO A 20 -6.97 3.88 -21.78
CA PRO A 20 -6.07 3.54 -20.68
C PRO A 20 -5.74 4.74 -19.79
N GLU A 21 -5.69 5.96 -20.34
CA GLU A 21 -5.43 7.20 -19.58
C GLU A 21 -6.49 7.49 -18.51
N ALA A 22 -7.78 7.30 -18.79
CA ALA A 22 -8.85 7.55 -17.84
C ALA A 22 -8.90 6.52 -16.69
N ILE A 23 -8.35 5.33 -16.92
CA ILE A 23 -8.23 4.25 -15.93
C ILE A 23 -6.98 4.41 -15.09
N GLU A 24 -5.87 4.82 -15.71
CA GLU A 24 -4.68 5.26 -14.98
C GLU A 24 -5.00 6.47 -14.09
N GLU A 25 -5.80 7.44 -14.54
CA GLU A 25 -6.25 8.55 -13.70
C GLU A 25 -7.15 8.11 -12.54
N LYS A 26 -8.10 7.19 -12.78
CA LYS A 26 -8.92 6.63 -11.68
C LYS A 26 -8.12 5.77 -10.71
N ASN A 27 -7.18 4.95 -11.21
CA ASN A 27 -6.34 4.11 -10.38
C ASN A 27 -5.26 4.92 -9.64
N THR A 28 -4.75 6.00 -10.23
CA THR A 28 -3.86 6.94 -9.55
C THR A 28 -4.62 7.73 -8.48
N ASP A 29 -5.83 8.22 -8.75
CA ASP A 29 -6.67 8.85 -7.72
C ASP A 29 -7.05 7.87 -6.60
N ALA A 30 -7.23 6.58 -6.90
CA ALA A 30 -7.46 5.52 -5.92
C ALA A 30 -6.20 5.17 -5.10
N SER A 31 -5.02 5.28 -5.73
CA SER A 31 -3.69 5.07 -5.12
C SER A 31 -3.17 6.27 -4.35
N LEU A 32 -3.77 7.46 -4.53
CA LEU A 32 -3.42 8.66 -3.77
C LEU A 32 -3.83 8.51 -2.31
N ASP A 33 -2.94 8.95 -1.42
CA ASP A 33 -3.23 9.00 0.01
C ASP A 33 -4.49 9.84 0.28
N GLU A 34 -5.23 9.47 1.33
CA GLU A 34 -6.50 10.10 1.67
C GLU A 34 -6.33 11.62 1.86
N PHE A 35 -5.19 12.03 2.43
CA PHE A 35 -4.78 13.42 2.58
C PHE A 35 -4.61 14.12 1.22
N SER A 36 -3.82 13.56 0.31
CA SER A 36 -3.57 14.14 -1.03
C SER A 36 -4.85 14.24 -1.86
N ARG A 37 -5.76 13.25 -1.75
CA ARG A 37 -7.07 13.29 -2.43
C ARG A 37 -7.95 14.42 -1.91
N ILE A 38 -7.99 14.60 -0.58
CA ILE A 38 -8.75 15.70 0.03
C ILE A 38 -8.13 17.04 -0.33
N ARG A 39 -6.79 17.18 -0.33
CA ARG A 39 -6.08 18.39 -0.75
C ARG A 39 -6.40 18.79 -2.19
N LYS A 40 -6.32 17.85 -3.14
CA LYS A 40 -6.67 18.09 -4.56
C LYS A 40 -8.11 18.56 -4.73
N LYS A 41 -9.03 17.92 -4.01
CA LYS A 41 -10.44 18.30 -4.02
C LYS A 41 -10.66 19.69 -3.41
N LEU A 42 -10.00 19.99 -2.30
CA LEU A 42 -10.07 21.28 -1.63
C LEU A 42 -9.59 22.40 -2.54
N HIS A 43 -8.46 22.22 -3.25
CA HIS A 43 -7.94 23.21 -4.20
C HIS A 43 -8.92 23.49 -5.35
N ALA A 44 -9.48 22.44 -5.94
CA ALA A 44 -10.50 22.58 -6.99
C ALA A 44 -11.76 23.29 -6.48
N ASP A 45 -12.23 22.94 -5.28
CA ASP A 45 -13.39 23.56 -4.64
C ASP A 45 -13.11 25.03 -4.27
N VAL A 46 -11.90 25.39 -3.81
CA VAL A 46 -11.48 26.79 -3.55
C VAL A 46 -11.48 27.61 -4.83
N LYS A 47 -10.95 27.07 -5.92
CA LYS A 47 -10.98 27.74 -7.24
C LYS A 47 -12.40 27.94 -7.75
N SER A 48 -13.27 26.95 -7.55
CA SER A 48 -14.70 27.06 -7.89
C SER A 48 -15.41 28.10 -7.04
N VAL A 49 -15.10 28.21 -5.75
CA VAL A 49 -15.65 29.24 -4.86
C VAL A 49 -15.21 30.63 -5.29
N ARG A 50 -13.93 30.82 -5.61
CA ARG A 50 -13.40 32.10 -6.14
C ARG A 50 -14.06 32.50 -7.46
N GLN A 51 -14.21 31.57 -8.39
CA GLN A 51 -14.91 31.79 -9.65
C GLN A 51 -16.39 32.16 -9.42
N ALA A 52 -17.08 31.47 -8.51
CA ALA A 52 -18.47 31.78 -8.17
C ALA A 52 -18.62 33.15 -7.47
N LEU A 53 -17.63 33.56 -6.66
CA LEU A 53 -17.58 34.90 -6.07
C LEU A 53 -17.45 35.98 -7.15
N LYS A 54 -16.58 35.76 -8.14
CA LYS A 54 -16.38 36.64 -9.29
C LYS A 54 -17.62 36.74 -10.17
N GLU A 55 -18.16 35.61 -10.62
CA GLU A 55 -19.38 35.57 -11.46
C GLU A 55 -20.55 36.28 -10.79
N ARG A 56 -20.72 36.12 -9.48
CA ARG A 56 -21.74 36.84 -8.72
C ARG A 56 -21.49 38.34 -8.67
N GLN A 57 -20.23 38.76 -8.53
CA GLN A 57 -19.89 40.18 -8.53
C GLN A 57 -20.10 40.81 -9.92
N ASP A 58 -19.81 40.08 -10.99
CA ASP A 58 -20.07 40.52 -12.37
C ASP A 58 -21.58 40.70 -12.63
N VAL A 59 -22.40 39.75 -12.18
CA VAL A 59 -23.88 39.87 -12.23
C VAL A 59 -24.37 41.09 -11.46
N MET A 60 -23.75 41.38 -10.31
CA MET A 60 -24.07 42.54 -9.49
C MET A 60 -23.59 43.87 -10.08
N ARG A 61 -22.43 43.88 -10.76
CA ARG A 61 -21.90 45.06 -11.46
C ARG A 61 -22.79 45.47 -12.62
N GLY A 62 -23.56 44.53 -13.18
CA GLY A 62 -24.63 44.76 -14.14
C GLY A 62 -25.89 45.45 -13.58
N GLY A 63 -25.94 45.78 -12.29
CA GLY A 63 -27.01 46.58 -11.68
C GLY A 63 -28.31 45.82 -11.39
N CYS A 64 -28.30 44.48 -11.48
CA CYS A 64 -29.50 43.67 -11.24
C CYS A 64 -29.33 42.83 -9.97
N THR A 65 -29.94 43.29 -8.87
CA THR A 65 -30.11 42.54 -7.61
C THR A 65 -31.27 41.55 -7.73
N THR A 66 -31.10 40.52 -8.58
CA THR A 66 -32.12 39.48 -8.79
C THR A 66 -32.05 38.39 -7.72
N THR A 67 -33.11 37.57 -7.65
CA THR A 67 -33.15 36.29 -6.91
C THR A 67 -31.93 35.40 -7.20
N GLU A 68 -31.41 35.48 -8.42
CA GLU A 68 -30.23 34.74 -8.87
C GLU A 68 -28.98 35.09 -8.06
N SER A 69 -28.82 36.35 -7.64
CA SER A 69 -27.69 36.70 -6.78
C SER A 69 -27.85 36.23 -5.33
N ALA A 70 -29.09 36.14 -4.83
CA ALA A 70 -29.37 35.57 -3.51
C ALA A 70 -29.11 34.06 -3.50
N GLU A 71 -29.51 33.36 -4.57
CA GLU A 71 -29.23 31.93 -4.79
C GLU A 71 -27.72 31.68 -4.95
N ALA A 72 -27.01 32.50 -5.73
CA ALA A 72 -25.55 32.44 -5.85
C ALA A 72 -24.87 32.64 -4.48
N SER A 73 -25.37 33.57 -3.66
CA SER A 73 -24.85 33.80 -2.31
C SER A 73 -25.10 32.63 -1.36
N TYR A 74 -26.25 31.96 -1.47
CA TYR A 74 -26.52 30.73 -0.73
C TYR A 74 -25.59 29.59 -1.18
N LYS A 75 -25.43 29.40 -2.49
CA LYS A 75 -24.53 28.39 -3.07
C LYS A 75 -23.08 28.58 -2.59
N ILE A 76 -22.56 29.80 -2.60
CA ILE A 76 -21.21 30.13 -2.11
C ILE A 76 -21.07 29.78 -0.62
N ARG A 77 -22.06 30.11 0.22
CA ARG A 77 -22.03 29.76 1.65
C ARG A 77 -22.04 28.25 1.89
N VAL A 78 -22.79 27.49 1.11
CA VAL A 78 -22.78 26.00 1.17
C VAL A 78 -21.40 25.47 0.76
N MET A 79 -20.81 25.99 -0.32
CA MET A 79 -19.47 25.58 -0.77
C MET A 79 -18.38 25.91 0.27
N ILE A 80 -18.42 27.09 0.89
CA ILE A 80 -17.50 27.46 1.99
C ILE A 80 -17.68 26.51 3.19
N LYS A 81 -18.92 26.13 3.53
CA LYS A 81 -19.15 25.14 4.59
C LYS A 81 -18.53 23.78 4.24
N THR A 82 -18.68 23.31 2.99
CA THR A 82 -18.05 22.08 2.53
C THR A 82 -16.52 22.16 2.57
N LEU A 83 -15.91 23.30 2.22
CA LEU A 83 -14.47 23.53 2.34
C LEU A 83 -13.98 23.43 3.79
N LYS A 84 -14.74 23.98 4.75
CA LYS A 84 -14.43 23.86 6.18
C LYS A 84 -14.50 22.41 6.65
N GLU A 85 -15.50 21.65 6.21
CA GLU A 85 -15.62 20.22 6.52
C GLU A 85 -14.44 19.40 5.95
N GLN A 86 -14.00 19.70 4.73
CA GLN A 86 -12.83 19.05 4.11
C GLN A 86 -11.52 19.41 4.85
N THR A 87 -11.35 20.67 5.24
CA THR A 87 -10.20 21.13 6.04
C THR A 87 -10.16 20.47 7.42
N ALA A 88 -11.33 20.28 8.06
CA ALA A 88 -11.43 19.57 9.34
C ALA A 88 -11.06 18.08 9.22
N ARG A 89 -11.50 17.40 8.14
CA ARG A 89 -11.09 16.02 7.86
C ARG A 89 -9.58 15.91 7.62
N MET A 90 -9.00 16.88 6.92
CA MET A 90 -7.56 16.94 6.68
C MET A 90 -6.77 17.15 7.98
N GLN A 91 -7.27 18.00 8.90
CA GLN A 91 -6.71 18.16 10.25
C GLN A 91 -6.76 16.86 11.06
N GLU A 92 -7.88 16.13 11.03
CA GLU A 92 -7.97 14.86 11.73
C GLU A 92 -6.95 13.83 11.25
N ILE A 93 -6.65 13.80 9.94
CA ILE A 93 -5.65 12.89 9.37
C ILE A 93 -4.26 13.24 9.91
N VAL A 94 -3.88 14.53 9.86
CA VAL A 94 -2.60 15.00 10.39
C VAL A 94 -2.46 14.77 11.90
N ASP A 95 -3.53 14.95 12.67
CA ASP A 95 -3.54 14.69 14.11
C ASP A 95 -3.42 13.18 14.42
N LYS A 96 -4.05 12.32 13.61
CA LYS A 96 -3.92 10.85 13.71
C LYS A 96 -2.51 10.40 13.35
N GLU A 97 -1.85 11.04 12.39
CA GLU A 97 -0.46 10.78 12.02
C GLU A 97 0.52 11.23 13.11
N GLY A 98 0.29 12.41 13.71
CA GLY A 98 1.10 12.93 14.82
C GLY A 98 0.98 12.12 16.12
N ARG A 99 -0.13 11.38 16.32
CA ARG A 99 -0.32 10.50 17.49
C ARG A 99 0.39 9.14 17.38
N LYS A 100 0.92 8.76 16.21
CA LYS A 100 1.65 7.50 16.04
C LYS A 100 3.05 7.64 16.65
N LYS A 101 3.38 6.79 17.64
CA LYS A 101 4.68 6.77 18.38
C LYS A 101 5.93 6.57 17.49
N ARG A 102 5.74 6.15 16.23
CA ARG A 102 6.75 6.14 15.16
C ARG A 102 6.08 6.68 13.89
N PRO A 103 6.21 7.99 13.58
CA PRO A 103 5.79 8.51 12.29
C PRO A 103 6.57 7.79 11.19
N LYS A 104 5.90 7.43 10.10
CA LYS A 104 6.55 6.71 8.98
C LYS A 104 7.66 7.58 8.36
N ASP A 105 7.47 8.91 8.36
CA ASP A 105 8.49 9.93 8.08
C ASP A 105 8.14 11.25 8.83
N PRO A 106 8.99 11.76 9.73
CA PRO A 106 8.71 13.00 10.47
C PRO A 106 8.74 14.26 9.59
N ALA A 107 9.40 14.21 8.43
CA ALA A 107 9.45 15.31 7.46
C ALA A 107 8.11 15.51 6.73
N LEU A 108 7.46 14.42 6.29
CA LEU A 108 6.17 14.47 5.60
C LEU A 108 5.04 15.00 6.49
N VAL A 109 5.09 14.70 7.80
CA VAL A 109 4.10 15.23 8.75
C VAL A 109 4.27 16.74 8.98
N ALA A 110 5.50 17.26 8.85
CA ALA A 110 5.75 18.71 8.93
C ALA A 110 5.23 19.42 7.67
N GLU A 111 5.48 18.84 6.49
CA GLU A 111 4.98 19.32 5.21
C GLU A 111 3.44 19.31 5.16
N HIS A 112 2.80 18.22 5.61
CA HIS A 112 1.34 18.12 5.71
C HIS A 112 0.74 19.21 6.64
N LYS A 113 1.47 19.64 7.68
CA LYS A 113 1.03 20.73 8.57
C LYS A 113 1.14 22.10 7.89
N GLU A 114 2.21 22.35 7.16
CA GLU A 114 2.41 23.59 6.40
C GLU A 114 1.34 23.73 5.31
N ILE A 115 1.09 22.66 4.55
CA ILE A 115 0.02 22.61 3.55
C ILE A 115 -1.35 22.85 4.19
N LEU A 116 -1.61 22.25 5.36
CA LEU A 116 -2.86 22.44 6.08
C LEU A 116 -3.06 23.88 6.57
N GLU A 117 -1.99 24.54 6.99
CA GLU A 117 -2.03 25.95 7.36
C GLU A 117 -2.34 26.84 6.14
N LEU A 118 -1.69 26.59 5.00
CA LEU A 118 -1.94 27.30 3.76
C LEU A 118 -3.38 27.07 3.25
N CYS A 119 -3.89 25.85 3.36
CA CYS A 119 -5.29 25.53 3.04
C CYS A 119 -6.29 26.29 3.93
N LYS A 120 -6.01 26.43 5.23
CA LYS A 120 -6.85 27.24 6.13
C LYS A 120 -6.84 28.70 5.75
N GLN A 121 -5.67 29.26 5.41
CA GLN A 121 -5.54 30.65 4.97
C GLN A 121 -6.38 30.93 3.71
N HIS A 122 -6.39 30.01 2.74
CA HIS A 122 -7.24 30.14 1.54
C HIS A 122 -8.74 30.05 1.84
N VAL A 123 -9.16 29.22 2.80
CA VAL A 123 -10.56 29.14 3.23
C VAL A 123 -10.98 30.40 3.99
N ASP A 124 -10.11 30.93 4.84
CA ASP A 124 -10.34 32.16 5.61
C ASP A 124 -10.39 33.40 4.70
N GLU A 125 -9.57 33.44 3.65
CA GLU A 125 -9.63 34.48 2.61
C GLU A 125 -10.97 34.42 1.85
N CYS A 126 -11.41 33.23 1.42
CA CYS A 126 -12.72 33.04 0.79
C CYS A 126 -13.87 33.48 1.71
N GLU A 127 -13.77 33.23 3.01
CA GLU A 127 -14.76 33.67 4.01
C GLU A 127 -14.72 35.19 4.23
N ASN A 128 -13.53 35.79 4.26
CA ASN A 128 -13.38 37.24 4.40
C ASN A 128 -13.90 37.99 3.18
N LEU A 129 -13.74 37.43 1.97
CA LEU A 129 -14.33 37.97 0.74
C LEU A 129 -15.87 37.89 0.76
N GLU A 130 -16.44 36.85 1.39
CA GLU A 130 -17.89 36.75 1.59
C GLU A 130 -18.40 37.76 2.64
N LYS A 131 -17.68 37.90 3.77
CA LYS A 131 -18.05 38.79 4.89
C LYS A 131 -17.86 40.27 4.58
N ARG A 132 -16.78 40.67 3.88
CA ARG A 132 -16.56 42.06 3.44
C ARG A 132 -17.77 42.58 2.66
N ARG A 133 -18.36 41.74 1.80
CA ARG A 133 -19.60 42.07 1.09
C ARG A 133 -20.82 42.20 2.01
N GLN A 134 -20.97 41.40 3.07
CA GLN A 134 -22.09 41.60 4.00
C GLN A 134 -22.01 42.99 4.64
N ALA A 135 -20.81 43.43 5.04
CA ALA A 135 -20.60 44.77 5.58
C ALA A 135 -20.87 45.88 4.55
N ASP A 136 -20.35 45.74 3.32
CA ASP A 136 -20.54 46.73 2.25
C ASP A 136 -21.99 46.78 1.74
N GLY A 137 -22.68 45.64 1.70
CA GLY A 137 -24.11 45.56 1.38
C GLY A 137 -24.98 46.30 2.38
N TYR A 138 -24.71 46.16 3.70
CA TYR A 138 -25.41 46.92 4.73
C TYR A 138 -25.09 48.42 4.72
N ALA A 139 -23.93 48.82 4.21
CA ALA A 139 -23.57 50.23 4.05
C ALA A 139 -24.28 50.86 2.84
N ALA A 140 -24.31 50.16 1.70
CA ALA A 140 -25.02 50.60 0.49
C ALA A 140 -26.54 50.69 0.71
N ASP A 141 -27.15 49.67 1.32
CA ASP A 141 -28.60 49.63 1.60
C ASP A 141 -29.03 50.72 2.60
N ARG A 142 -28.12 51.09 3.53
CA ARG A 142 -28.33 52.22 4.45
C ARG A 142 -28.21 53.57 3.73
N ILE A 143 -27.22 53.74 2.86
CA ILE A 143 -27.07 54.98 2.07
C ILE A 143 -28.28 55.17 1.13
N GLU A 144 -28.79 54.10 0.53
CA GLU A 144 -29.96 54.16 -0.35
C GLU A 144 -31.23 54.51 0.43
N LEU A 145 -31.45 53.90 1.61
CA LEU A 145 -32.58 54.18 2.50
C LEU A 145 -32.57 55.62 3.07
N PHE A 146 -31.39 56.20 3.32
CA PHE A 146 -31.26 57.59 3.76
C PHE A 146 -31.22 58.60 2.60
N SER A 147 -31.07 58.16 1.35
CA SER A 147 -31.12 59.03 0.15
C SER A 147 -32.52 59.14 -0.46
N GLY A 148 -33.44 58.23 -0.12
CA GLY A 148 -34.79 58.15 -0.68
C GLY A 148 -35.84 59.12 -0.11
N GLY A 149 -35.46 60.08 0.73
CA GLY A 149 -36.42 61.05 1.25
C GLY A 149 -35.76 62.23 1.96
N GLY A 150 -35.84 63.42 1.36
CA GLY A 150 -35.70 64.66 2.11
C GLY A 150 -34.79 65.70 1.47
N ASN A 151 -35.44 66.69 0.89
CA ASN A 151 -34.88 67.94 0.40
C ASN A 151 -34.09 68.69 1.51
N ASN A 152 -32.86 69.09 1.20
CA ASN A 152 -32.17 70.32 1.63
C ASN A 152 -32.32 70.77 3.10
N THR A 153 -31.34 70.48 3.97
CA THR A 153 -30.91 71.44 5.01
C THR A 153 -29.41 71.32 5.30
N ASN A 154 -28.78 72.48 5.31
CA ASN A 154 -27.39 72.79 5.63
C ASN A 154 -26.95 72.28 7.02
N GLY A 155 -25.74 71.76 7.11
CA GLY A 155 -24.89 71.91 8.30
C GLY A 155 -24.42 70.62 8.98
N GLY A 156 -23.10 70.37 8.92
CA GLY A 156 -22.38 69.66 9.98
C GLY A 156 -21.60 68.42 9.53
N ASP A 157 -20.28 68.61 9.44
CA ASP A 157 -19.19 67.63 9.64
C ASP A 157 -19.57 66.15 9.88
N GLY A 158 -19.04 65.28 9.01
CA GLY A 158 -19.11 63.83 9.24
C GLY A 158 -18.54 62.96 8.14
N VAL A 159 -17.21 62.84 8.12
CA VAL A 159 -16.45 61.70 7.57
C VAL A 159 -16.34 61.63 6.03
N SER A 160 -15.17 62.05 5.56
CA SER A 160 -14.58 61.68 4.27
C SER A 160 -14.48 60.17 4.13
N GLY A 161 -15.47 59.54 3.48
CA GLY A 161 -15.30 58.24 2.83
C GLY A 161 -14.53 58.47 1.53
N ALA A 162 -13.26 58.09 1.53
CA ALA A 162 -12.36 58.24 0.41
C ALA A 162 -12.94 57.65 -0.88
N GLY A 163 -13.26 58.51 -1.84
CA GLY A 163 -13.23 58.14 -3.25
C GLY A 163 -11.78 57.89 -3.64
N HIS A 164 -11.40 56.62 -3.79
CA HIS A 164 -10.38 56.20 -4.74
C HIS A 164 -11.17 55.62 -5.93
N GLY A 165 -10.92 56.02 -7.17
CA GLY A 165 -9.60 56.21 -7.74
C GLY A 165 -9.47 55.15 -8.82
N ASP A 166 -9.73 55.60 -10.03
CA ASP A 166 -9.53 54.96 -11.33
C ASP A 166 -8.11 54.36 -11.50
N ASN A 167 -7.99 53.32 -12.33
CA ASN A 167 -6.76 52.68 -12.86
C ASN A 167 -5.98 51.70 -11.95
N ASP A 168 -6.26 50.39 -12.06
CA ASP A 168 -5.20 49.40 -12.36
C ASP A 168 -5.80 48.07 -12.85
N ASP A 169 -5.42 47.67 -14.05
CA ASP A 169 -5.93 46.55 -14.85
C ASP A 169 -5.25 45.21 -14.50
N HIS A 170 -4.90 44.95 -13.24
CA HIS A 170 -4.15 43.72 -12.91
C HIS A 170 -4.36 43.02 -11.57
N ASN A 171 -5.20 43.51 -10.65
CA ASN A 171 -5.43 42.81 -9.37
C ASN A 171 -6.92 42.60 -9.10
N ASP A 172 -7.51 41.65 -9.82
CA ASP A 172 -8.82 41.09 -9.46
C ASP A 172 -8.69 40.34 -8.11
N PRO A 173 -9.33 40.82 -7.02
CA PRO A 173 -9.24 40.24 -5.68
C PRO A 173 -9.79 38.81 -5.58
N PHE A 174 -10.47 38.34 -6.63
CA PHE A 174 -11.09 37.02 -6.71
C PHE A 174 -10.23 36.03 -7.50
N THR A 175 -9.35 36.49 -8.41
CA THR A 175 -8.49 35.63 -9.22
C THR A 175 -7.01 35.67 -8.84
N HIS A 176 -6.56 36.72 -8.13
CA HIS A 176 -5.19 36.82 -7.63
C HIS A 176 -5.20 36.86 -6.11
N SER A 177 -4.76 35.75 -5.51
CA SER A 177 -4.46 35.67 -4.08
C SER A 177 -2.96 35.87 -3.91
N ASP A 178 -2.55 36.65 -2.92
CA ASP A 178 -1.13 36.87 -2.57
C ASP A 178 -0.50 35.62 -1.91
N LEU A 179 -1.29 34.57 -1.70
CA LEU A 179 -0.85 33.30 -1.14
C LEU A 179 -0.25 32.40 -2.23
N PRO A 180 0.85 31.68 -1.92
CA PRO A 180 1.40 30.67 -2.83
C PRO A 180 0.31 29.67 -3.23
N ASP A 181 0.22 29.34 -4.53
CA ASP A 181 -0.76 28.36 -4.98
C ASP A 181 -0.44 26.99 -4.37
N ILE A 182 -1.47 26.19 -4.10
CA ILE A 182 -1.28 24.82 -3.62
C ILE A 182 -0.76 24.03 -4.82
N ASP A 183 0.57 23.88 -4.95
CA ASP A 183 1.16 23.15 -6.07
C ASP A 183 0.79 21.67 -5.97
N VAL A 184 -0.24 21.27 -6.72
CA VAL A 184 -0.71 19.88 -6.80
C VAL A 184 0.00 19.14 -7.94
N GLU A 185 0.66 19.87 -8.85
CA GLU A 185 1.20 19.32 -10.10
C GLU A 185 2.57 18.68 -9.88
N GLU A 186 3.44 19.31 -9.09
CA GLU A 186 4.73 18.74 -8.70
C GLU A 186 4.54 17.44 -7.88
N ASP A 187 3.59 17.44 -6.94
CA ASP A 187 3.26 16.26 -6.13
C ASP A 187 2.67 15.13 -6.97
N LEU A 188 1.80 15.43 -7.95
CA LEU A 188 1.26 14.42 -8.85
C LEU A 188 2.37 13.76 -9.67
N LYS A 189 3.36 14.55 -10.11
CA LYS A 189 4.50 14.04 -10.87
C LYS A 189 5.42 13.19 -10.01
N ALA A 190 5.70 13.61 -8.77
CA ALA A 190 6.47 12.84 -7.81
C ALA A 190 5.81 11.49 -7.48
N ILE A 191 4.48 11.48 -7.30
CA ILE A 191 3.70 10.27 -7.01
C ILE A 191 3.62 9.35 -8.24
N LYS A 192 3.44 9.89 -9.46
CA LYS A 192 3.49 9.10 -10.70
C LYS A 192 4.83 8.41 -10.88
N ASN A 193 5.94 9.10 -10.60
CA ASN A 193 7.28 8.50 -10.64
C ASN A 193 7.42 7.39 -9.60
N ARG A 194 6.98 7.62 -8.36
CA ARG A 194 7.03 6.59 -7.30
C ARG A 194 6.19 5.35 -7.64
N ASN A 195 5.01 5.53 -8.24
CA ASN A 195 4.19 4.40 -8.69
C ASN A 195 4.84 3.62 -9.83
N LYS A 196 5.56 4.29 -10.73
CA LYS A 196 6.34 3.62 -11.78
C LYS A 196 7.44 2.75 -11.17
N ASP A 197 8.16 3.28 -10.17
CA ASP A 197 9.20 2.54 -9.45
C ASP A 197 8.63 1.32 -8.72
N ILE A 198 7.48 1.48 -8.05
CA ILE A 198 6.79 0.38 -7.37
C ILE A 198 6.37 -0.71 -8.36
N ASN A 199 5.86 -0.35 -9.54
CA ASN A 199 5.47 -1.33 -10.55
C ASN A 199 6.68 -2.12 -11.06
N GLN A 200 7.83 -1.45 -11.24
CA GLN A 200 9.08 -2.10 -11.61
C GLN A 200 9.55 -3.06 -10.50
N ASP A 201 9.45 -2.67 -9.24
CA ASP A 201 9.77 -3.53 -8.10
C ASP A 201 8.84 -4.74 -8.01
N LEU A 202 7.55 -4.56 -8.26
CA LEU A 202 6.57 -5.66 -8.30
C LEU A 202 6.86 -6.65 -9.44
N GLU A 203 7.31 -6.16 -10.59
CA GLU A 203 7.74 -7.01 -11.71
C GLU A 203 8.99 -7.84 -11.31
N ASN A 204 9.96 -7.20 -10.67
CA ASN A 204 11.16 -7.88 -10.15
C ASN A 204 10.81 -8.95 -9.10
N ILE A 205 9.86 -8.66 -8.21
CA ILE A 205 9.33 -9.63 -7.25
C ILE A 205 8.62 -10.76 -8.00
N GLY A 206 7.83 -10.46 -9.03
CA GLY A 206 7.16 -11.46 -9.86
C GLY A 206 8.15 -12.45 -10.50
N VAL A 207 9.26 -11.94 -11.04
CA VAL A 207 10.36 -12.77 -11.57
C VAL A 207 11.01 -13.60 -10.46
N GLY A 208 11.26 -13.00 -9.28
CA GLY A 208 11.79 -13.72 -8.12
C GLY A 208 10.90 -14.87 -7.66
N VAL A 209 9.58 -14.65 -7.62
CA VAL A 209 8.59 -15.68 -7.25
C VAL A 209 8.52 -16.78 -8.32
N ALA A 210 8.58 -16.44 -9.61
CA ALA A 210 8.64 -17.43 -10.68
C ALA A 210 9.88 -18.33 -10.55
N LYS A 211 11.05 -17.74 -10.24
CA LYS A 211 12.27 -18.49 -9.98
C LYS A 211 12.18 -19.38 -8.73
N LEU A 212 11.55 -18.89 -7.66
CA LEU A 212 11.30 -19.71 -6.46
C LEU A 212 10.38 -20.89 -6.76
N LYS A 213 9.38 -20.71 -7.63
CA LYS A 213 8.51 -21.80 -8.09
C LYS A 213 9.30 -22.86 -8.85
N GLU A 214 10.20 -22.46 -9.74
CA GLU A 214 11.07 -23.38 -10.48
C GLU A 214 11.97 -24.17 -9.51
N ILE A 215 12.65 -23.48 -8.57
CA ILE A 215 13.47 -24.13 -7.55
C ILE A 215 12.65 -25.10 -6.68
N ALA A 216 11.41 -24.75 -6.33
CA ALA A 216 10.54 -25.62 -5.54
C ALA A 216 10.14 -26.89 -6.31
N LEU A 217 9.93 -26.79 -7.63
CA LEU A 217 9.66 -27.96 -8.48
C LEU A 217 10.91 -28.84 -8.60
N ASP A 218 12.07 -28.25 -8.83
CA ASP A 218 13.36 -28.97 -8.89
C ASP A 218 13.66 -29.67 -7.57
N MET A 219 13.44 -28.99 -6.44
CA MET A 219 13.56 -29.58 -5.11
C MET A 219 12.60 -30.74 -4.92
N GLY A 220 11.36 -30.63 -5.38
CA GLY A 220 10.39 -31.73 -5.32
C GLY A 220 10.85 -32.96 -6.09
N GLN A 221 11.41 -32.75 -7.28
CA GLN A 221 11.94 -33.84 -8.11
C GLN A 221 13.21 -34.47 -7.49
N GLU A 222 14.10 -33.67 -6.94
CA GLU A 222 15.29 -34.18 -6.26
C GLU A 222 14.94 -34.94 -4.97
N LEU A 223 13.91 -34.50 -4.24
CA LEU A 223 13.42 -35.20 -3.05
C LEU A 223 12.83 -36.57 -3.42
N GLU A 224 12.09 -36.67 -4.53
CA GLU A 224 11.59 -37.94 -5.06
C GLU A 224 12.76 -38.88 -5.45
N ASN A 225 13.79 -38.36 -6.11
CA ASN A 225 15.00 -39.14 -6.43
C ASN A 225 15.73 -39.62 -5.16
N GLN A 226 15.84 -38.76 -4.16
CA GLN A 226 16.44 -39.12 -2.87
C GLN A 226 15.62 -40.19 -2.15
N ASN A 227 14.29 -40.17 -2.26
CA ASN A 227 13.44 -41.21 -1.68
C ASN A 227 13.69 -42.57 -2.34
N GLN A 228 13.77 -42.62 -3.66
CA GLN A 228 14.14 -43.86 -4.38
C GLN A 228 15.55 -44.34 -4.01
N ASN A 229 16.50 -43.42 -3.82
CA ASN A 229 17.85 -43.75 -3.38
C ASN A 229 17.88 -44.29 -1.95
N LEU A 230 17.02 -43.77 -1.05
CA LEU A 230 16.85 -44.29 0.31
C LEU A 230 16.29 -45.71 0.29
N ASP A 231 15.26 -45.99 -0.51
CA ASP A 231 14.70 -47.36 -0.64
C ASP A 231 15.78 -48.35 -1.13
N ASN A 232 16.57 -47.94 -2.13
CA ASN A 232 17.69 -48.75 -2.63
C ASN A 232 18.80 -48.94 -1.59
N LEU A 233 19.01 -47.96 -0.70
CA LEU A 233 19.96 -48.05 0.39
C LEU A 233 19.44 -49.01 1.47
N ASP A 234 18.15 -48.95 1.78
CA ASP A 234 17.51 -49.82 2.76
C ASP A 234 17.64 -51.29 2.34
N HIS A 235 17.34 -51.61 1.07
CA HIS A 235 17.58 -52.96 0.52
C HIS A 235 19.04 -53.40 0.55
N LYS A 236 20.00 -52.49 0.36
CA LYS A 236 21.43 -52.81 0.49
C LYS A 236 21.82 -53.06 1.95
N VAL A 237 21.22 -52.34 2.89
CA VAL A 237 21.43 -52.53 4.32
C VAL A 237 20.84 -53.86 4.77
N GLU A 238 19.62 -54.19 4.35
CA GLU A 238 19.01 -55.51 4.57
C GLU A 238 19.91 -56.63 4.04
N GLY A 239 20.37 -56.53 2.78
CA GLY A 239 21.29 -57.51 2.20
C GLY A 239 22.63 -57.63 2.93
N ALA A 240 23.15 -56.53 3.47
CA ALA A 240 24.36 -56.54 4.28
C ALA A 240 24.13 -57.20 5.66
N LEU A 241 22.98 -56.95 6.30
CA LEU A 241 22.58 -57.61 7.55
C LEU A 241 22.41 -59.11 7.35
N ASP A 242 21.73 -59.54 6.30
CA ASP A 242 21.58 -60.95 5.94
C ASP A 242 22.94 -61.62 5.71
N HIS A 243 23.88 -60.92 5.07
CA HIS A 243 25.23 -61.42 4.87
C HIS A 243 26.00 -61.58 6.20
N VAL A 244 25.90 -60.59 7.09
CA VAL A 244 26.50 -60.65 8.44
C VAL A 244 25.89 -61.81 9.25
N ASP A 245 24.58 -62.00 9.20
CA ASP A 245 23.91 -63.10 9.89
C ASP A 245 24.32 -64.46 9.32
N ASN A 246 24.43 -64.58 8.00
CA ASN A 246 24.90 -65.81 7.37
C ASN A 246 26.37 -66.10 7.71
N ILE A 247 27.24 -65.07 7.78
CA ILE A 247 28.62 -65.22 8.26
C ILE A 247 28.62 -65.70 9.72
N ASN A 248 27.80 -65.11 10.59
CA ASN A 248 27.71 -65.53 11.99
C ASN A 248 27.25 -67.00 12.12
N ILE A 249 26.27 -67.43 11.31
CA ILE A 249 25.79 -68.81 11.29
C ILE A 249 26.88 -69.76 10.78
N THR A 250 27.54 -69.43 9.67
CA THR A 250 28.61 -70.26 9.11
C THR A 250 29.81 -70.32 10.03
N MET A 251 30.17 -69.22 10.69
CA MET A 251 31.24 -69.19 11.70
C MET A 251 30.89 -70.09 12.89
N LYS A 252 29.66 -70.02 13.43
CA LYS A 252 29.19 -70.94 14.47
C LYS A 252 29.26 -72.41 14.03
N LYS A 253 28.79 -72.73 12.82
CA LYS A 253 28.85 -74.10 12.27
C LYS A 253 30.29 -74.60 12.12
N THR A 254 31.20 -73.75 11.64
CA THR A 254 32.62 -74.09 11.53
C THR A 254 33.24 -74.33 12.91
N LEU A 255 32.91 -73.49 13.89
CA LEU A 255 33.40 -73.62 15.26
C LEU A 255 32.90 -74.91 15.91
N ASP A 256 31.61 -75.25 15.77
CA ASP A 256 31.05 -76.54 16.21
C ASP A 256 31.71 -77.74 15.49
N GLY A 257 32.00 -77.60 14.20
CA GLY A 257 32.73 -78.60 13.40
C GLY A 257 34.15 -78.82 13.93
N VAL A 258 34.89 -77.75 14.22
CA VAL A 258 36.23 -77.80 14.81
C VAL A 258 36.20 -78.44 16.19
N MET A 259 35.23 -78.08 17.05
CA MET A 259 35.07 -78.70 18.38
C MET A 259 34.75 -80.21 18.30
N LYS A 260 33.99 -80.65 17.29
CA LYS A 260 33.79 -82.08 17.01
C LYS A 260 35.08 -82.75 16.51
N GLY A 261 35.84 -82.07 15.66
CA GLY A 261 37.14 -82.53 15.17
C GLY A 261 38.16 -82.72 16.29
N ASP A 262 38.22 -81.78 17.24
CA ASP A 262 39.13 -81.85 18.38
C ASP A 262 38.80 -83.05 19.30
N LYS A 263 37.51 -83.26 19.60
CA LYS A 263 37.05 -84.46 20.34
C LYS A 263 37.38 -85.77 19.61
N PHE A 264 37.27 -85.79 18.28
CA PHE A 264 37.65 -86.96 17.49
C PHE A 264 39.17 -87.21 17.53
N MET A 265 39.99 -86.15 17.40
CA MET A 265 41.44 -86.21 17.45
C MET A 265 41.94 -86.70 18.82
N VAL A 266 41.38 -86.17 19.90
CA VAL A 266 41.71 -86.58 21.28
C VAL A 266 41.37 -88.07 21.50
N ASN A 267 40.21 -88.53 21.04
CA ASN A 267 39.86 -89.96 21.12
C ASN A 267 40.81 -90.86 20.32
N CYS A 268 41.26 -90.40 19.15
CA CYS A 268 42.22 -91.14 18.33
C CYS A 268 43.57 -91.30 19.04
N ILE A 269 44.10 -90.22 19.62
CA ILE A 269 45.34 -90.25 20.42
C ILE A 269 45.19 -91.16 21.64
N LEU A 270 44.07 -91.05 22.38
CA LEU A 270 43.80 -91.87 23.55
C LEU A 270 43.73 -93.37 23.19
N LEU A 271 43.13 -93.71 22.05
CA LEU A 271 43.11 -95.09 21.53
C LEU A 271 44.52 -95.60 21.20
N CYS A 272 45.39 -94.78 20.59
CA CYS A 272 46.78 -95.14 20.34
C CYS A 272 47.54 -95.44 21.65
N VAL A 273 47.33 -94.65 22.71
CA VAL A 273 47.96 -94.87 24.02
C VAL A 273 47.47 -96.17 24.67
N VAL A 274 46.17 -96.45 24.60
CA VAL A 274 45.61 -97.71 25.12
C VAL A 274 46.18 -98.91 24.37
N LEU A 275 46.27 -98.86 23.03
CA LEU A 275 46.88 -99.93 22.25
C LEU A 275 48.35 -100.18 22.61
N ALA A 276 49.12 -99.12 22.86
CA ALA A 276 50.51 -99.23 23.30
C ALA A 276 50.64 -99.92 24.66
N LEU A 277 49.75 -99.60 25.61
CA LEU A 277 49.71 -100.27 26.92
C LEU A 277 49.31 -101.74 26.81
N VAL A 278 48.32 -102.06 25.98
CA VAL A 278 47.92 -103.46 25.73
C VAL A 278 49.08 -104.25 25.13
N ALA A 279 49.80 -103.68 24.16
CA ALA A 279 50.98 -104.30 23.57
C ALA A 279 52.13 -104.48 24.58
N PHE A 280 52.32 -103.52 25.49
CA PHE A 280 53.32 -103.64 26.55
C PHE A 280 52.96 -104.76 27.54
N ILE A 281 51.70 -104.84 27.97
CA ILE A 281 51.22 -105.88 28.88
C ILE A 281 51.30 -107.26 28.23
N SER A 282 50.89 -107.40 26.97
CA SER A 282 51.00 -108.67 26.26
C SER A 282 52.45 -109.12 26.10
N THR A 283 53.38 -108.19 25.86
CA THR A 283 54.82 -108.49 25.79
C THR A 283 55.39 -108.90 27.15
N GLN A 284 54.93 -108.28 28.26
CA GLN A 284 55.34 -108.66 29.62
C GLN A 284 54.78 -110.00 30.07
N PHE A 285 53.56 -110.37 29.65
CA PHE A 285 52.96 -111.67 30.00
C PHE A 285 53.44 -112.83 29.13
N MET A 286 54.03 -112.56 27.97
CA MET A 286 54.55 -113.59 27.05
C MET A 286 56.03 -113.92 27.29
N HIS A 287 56.66 -113.31 28.31
CA HIS A 287 58.04 -113.55 28.70
C HIS A 287 58.14 -114.25 30.06
#